data_AF-A0A5F9CYK4-F1
#
_entry.id   AF-A0A5F9CYK4-F1
#
_cell.length_a   1.000
_cell.length_b   1.000
_cell.length_c   1.000
_cell.angle_alpha   90.00
_cell.angle_beta   90.00
_cell.angle_gamma   90.00
#
_symmetry.space_group_name_H-M   'P 1'
#
loop_
_entity.id
_entity.type
_entity.pdbx_description
1 polymer ?
#
loop_
_entity_poly.entity_id
_entity_poly.type
_entity_poly.pdbx_seq_one_letter_code
_entity_poly.pdbx_strand_id
1 'polypeptide(L)'
;METGLRWLLLVAVLKGLQCQSVEESGGGLVKPGGSLKLSCKASVFTISSYSMQWVCQAPGKGLKWITYINTGSGSAYYASWVNGRFTISSNTRCLCN
;
A
#
# COMPACT_ATOMS: atom_id res chain seq x y z
N MET A 1 -5.70 42.95 21.77
CA MET A 1 -5.23 42.31 20.53
C MET A 1 -4.42 41.02 20.77
N GLU A 2 -4.09 40.66 22.01
CA GLU A 2 -3.15 39.55 22.31
C GLU A 2 -3.79 38.16 22.49
N THR A 3 -5.11 38.09 22.72
CA THR A 3 -5.84 36.83 22.90
C THR A 3 -6.00 36.06 21.58
N GLY A 4 -6.22 36.75 20.46
CA GLY A 4 -6.37 36.14 19.15
C GLY A 4 -5.09 35.43 18.68
N LEU A 5 -3.92 36.01 18.95
CA LEU A 5 -2.63 35.43 18.57
C LEU A 5 -2.31 34.16 19.37
N ARG A 6 -2.67 34.13 20.66
CA ARG A 6 -2.54 32.94 21.51
C ARG A 6 -3.42 31.79 21.04
N TRP A 7 -4.67 32.07 20.64
CA TRP A 7 -5.56 31.06 20.08
C TRP A 7 -5.05 30.52 18.74
N LEU A 8 -4.57 31.39 17.85
CA LEU A 8 -3.97 30.97 16.56
C LEU A 8 -2.75 30.05 16.75
N LEU A 9 -1.89 30.35 17.74
CA LEU A 9 -0.74 29.50 18.09
C LEU A 9 -1.17 28.13 18.62
N LEU A 10 -2.23 28.05 19.44
CA LEU A 10 -2.82 26.79 19.90
C LEU A 10 -3.36 25.94 18.75
N VAL A 11 -4.05 26.53 17.76
CA VAL A 11 -4.55 25.77 16.59
C VAL A 11 -3.41 25.33 15.67
N ALA A 12 -2.32 26.09 15.58
CA ALA A 12 -1.16 25.75 14.76
C ALA A 12 -0.36 24.55 15.31
N VAL A 13 -0.29 24.39 16.64
CA VAL A 13 0.39 23.26 17.31
C VAL A 13 -0.41 21.95 17.17
N LEU A 14 -1.73 22.03 16.94
CA LEU A 14 -2.60 20.86 16.70
C LEU A 14 -2.51 20.29 15.28
N LYS A 15 -1.63 20.82 14.40
CA LYS A 15 -1.30 20.18 13.12
C LYS A 15 -0.45 18.94 13.38
N GLY A 16 -1.14 17.90 13.83
CA GLY A 16 -0.57 16.64 14.28
C GLY A 16 0.29 15.93 13.24
N LEU A 17 1.22 15.13 13.76
CA LEU A 17 2.04 14.17 13.06
C LEU A 17 1.14 13.28 12.18
N GLN A 18 1.31 13.33 10.86
CA GLN A 18 0.55 12.49 9.93
C GLN A 18 0.98 11.02 10.10
N CYS A 19 0.07 10.13 10.52
CA CYS A 19 0.35 8.69 10.55
C CYS A 19 0.42 8.13 9.11
N GLN A 20 1.56 7.53 8.78
CA GLN A 20 1.70 6.76 7.54
C GLN A 20 1.13 5.36 7.77
N SER A 21 0.14 4.94 6.97
CA SER A 21 -0.46 3.61 7.07
C SER A 21 -0.51 2.93 5.71
N VAL A 22 -0.47 1.60 5.73
CA VAL A 22 -0.66 0.74 4.57
C VAL A 22 -1.73 -0.28 4.94
N GLU A 23 -2.82 -0.31 4.19
CA GLU A 23 -3.97 -1.17 4.44
C GLU A 23 -4.14 -2.15 3.29
N GLU A 24 -4.23 -3.44 3.61
CA GLU A 24 -4.51 -4.50 2.65
C GLU A 24 -5.97 -4.93 2.73
N SER A 25 -6.57 -5.19 1.56
CA SER A 25 -7.96 -5.61 1.44
C SER A 25 -8.13 -6.65 0.31
N GLY A 26 -9.28 -7.32 0.30
CA GLY A 26 -9.61 -8.33 -0.71
C GLY A 26 -9.11 -9.74 -0.39
N GLY A 27 -8.70 -10.01 0.85
CA GLY A 27 -8.47 -11.36 1.35
C GLY A 27 -9.77 -12.19 1.45
N GLY A 28 -9.65 -13.52 1.48
CA GLY A 28 -10.81 -14.42 1.66
C GLY A 28 -10.55 -15.86 1.22
N LEU A 29 -11.56 -16.71 1.41
CA LEU A 29 -11.54 -18.10 0.95
C LEU A 29 -12.02 -18.17 -0.50
N VAL A 30 -11.21 -18.77 -1.37
CA VAL A 30 -11.57 -19.02 -2.77
C VAL A 30 -11.52 -20.51 -3.08
N LYS A 31 -12.37 -20.94 -4.01
CA LYS A 31 -12.31 -22.30 -4.54
C LYS A 31 -11.00 -22.51 -5.30
N PRO A 32 -10.46 -23.75 -5.36
CA PRO A 32 -9.33 -24.06 -6.22
C PRO A 32 -9.59 -23.64 -7.68
N GLY A 33 -8.63 -22.95 -8.30
CA GLY A 33 -8.77 -22.39 -9.65
C GLY A 33 -9.56 -21.06 -9.74
N GLY A 34 -10.15 -20.60 -8.63
CA GLY A 34 -10.72 -19.26 -8.52
C GLY A 34 -9.64 -18.18 -8.49
N SER A 35 -10.03 -16.94 -8.78
CA SER A 35 -9.17 -15.77 -8.70
C SER A 35 -9.51 -14.93 -7.49
N LEU A 36 -8.50 -14.40 -6.81
CA LEU A 36 -8.63 -13.43 -5.72
C LEU A 36 -7.94 -12.13 -6.12
N LYS A 37 -8.55 -10.99 -5.82
CA LYS A 37 -7.94 -9.68 -6.04
C LYS A 37 -7.57 -9.06 -4.70
N LEU A 38 -6.28 -9.00 -4.42
CA LEU A 38 -5.73 -8.26 -3.29
C LEU A 38 -5.49 -6.81 -3.69
N SER A 39 -5.75 -5.87 -2.78
CA SER A 39 -5.48 -4.44 -2.98
C SER A 39 -4.73 -3.90 -1.77
N CYS A 40 -3.71 -3.09 -2.02
CA CYS A 40 -2.91 -2.44 -0.99
C CYS A 40 -3.03 -0.93 -1.18
N LYS A 41 -3.51 -0.22 -0.16
CA LYS A 41 -3.68 1.23 -0.16
C LYS A 41 -2.71 1.84 0.85
N ALA A 42 -1.88 2.78 0.40
CA ALA A 42 -1.07 3.57 1.32
C ALA A 42 -1.73 4.93 1.60
N SER A 43 -1.47 5.49 2.78
CA SER A 43 -1.93 6.82 3.19
C SER A 43 -1.21 7.93 2.41
N VAL A 44 -1.46 9.20 2.76
CA VAL A 44 -1.19 10.48 2.04
C VAL A 44 0.28 10.75 1.65
N PHE A 45 0.92 9.82 0.95
CA PHE A 45 2.21 9.99 0.30
C PHE A 45 2.14 9.41 -1.11
N THR A 46 2.82 10.07 -2.04
CA THR A 46 2.93 9.57 -3.40
C THR A 46 3.85 8.35 -3.37
N ILE A 47 3.31 7.17 -3.70
CA ILE A 47 4.11 5.94 -3.75
C ILE A 47 5.06 5.96 -4.95
N SER A 48 4.92 6.88 -5.91
CA SER A 48 5.59 6.92 -7.22
C SER A 48 7.12 6.74 -7.26
N SER A 49 7.82 6.88 -6.13
CA SER A 49 9.27 6.65 -6.03
C SER A 49 9.64 5.38 -5.26
N TYR A 50 8.64 4.58 -4.88
CA TYR A 50 8.77 3.36 -4.09
C TYR A 50 8.42 2.13 -4.92
N SER A 51 9.07 1.04 -4.58
CA SER A 51 8.68 -0.29 -5.01
C SER A 51 7.66 -0.90 -4.08
N MET A 52 6.65 -1.58 -4.64
CA MET A 52 5.75 -2.43 -3.88
C MET A 52 6.07 -3.89 -4.17
N GLN A 53 6.11 -4.71 -3.13
CA GLN A 53 6.37 -6.14 -3.23
C GLN A 53 5.23 -6.93 -2.59
N TRP A 54 4.84 -8.02 -3.24
CA TRP A 54 3.93 -9.00 -2.66
C TRP A 54 4.70 -10.25 -2.27
N VAL A 55 4.41 -10.73 -1.07
CA VAL A 55 4.98 -11.95 -0.49
C VAL A 55 3.84 -12.82 0.03
N CYS A 56 4.03 -14.14 0.05
CA CYS A 56 3.12 -15.04 0.73
C CYS A 56 3.86 -15.85 1.78
N GLN A 57 3.14 -16.17 2.85
CA GLN A 57 3.61 -17.05 3.89
C GLN A 57 2.58 -18.15 4.12
N ALA A 58 3.01 -19.40 3.98
CA ALA A 58 2.20 -20.52 4.42
C ALA A 58 2.43 -20.75 5.94
N PRO A 59 1.43 -21.28 6.69
CA PRO A 59 1.60 -21.61 8.10
C PRO A 59 2.85 -22.48 8.32
N GLY A 60 3.73 -22.06 9.23
CA GLY A 60 4.98 -22.78 9.54
C GLY A 60 6.04 -22.76 8.42
N LYS A 61 5.90 -21.92 7.40
CA LYS A 61 6.89 -21.72 6.33
C LYS A 61 7.42 -20.28 6.33
N GLY A 62 8.57 -20.09 5.69
CA GLY A 62 9.15 -18.78 5.46
C GLY A 62 8.38 -17.95 4.43
N LEU A 63 8.66 -16.65 4.40
CA LEU A 63 8.15 -15.73 3.39
C LEU A 63 8.67 -16.12 2.00
N LYS A 64 7.77 -16.17 1.03
CA LYS A 64 8.09 -16.38 -0.39
C LYS A 64 7.71 -15.16 -1.18
N TRP A 65 8.66 -14.65 -1.96
CA TRP A 65 8.40 -13.54 -2.86
C TRP A 65 7.54 -13.97 -4.07
N ILE A 66 6.57 -13.12 -4.44
CA ILE A 66 5.63 -13.34 -5.55
C ILE A 66 5.93 -12.37 -6.69
N THR A 67 5.87 -11.07 -6.42
CA THR A 67 5.98 -10.04 -7.46
C THR A 67 6.46 -8.73 -6.87
N TYR A 68 6.99 -7.88 -7.73
CA TYR A 68 7.47 -6.54 -7.47
C TYR A 68 6.89 -5.63 -8.56
N ILE A 69 6.49 -4.42 -8.19
CA ILE A 69 6.20 -3.35 -9.12
C ILE A 69 6.93 -2.08 -8.70
N ASN A 70 7.66 -1.48 -9.64
CA ASN A 70 8.16 -0.12 -9.49
C ASN A 70 7.00 0.82 -9.83
N THR A 71 6.50 1.56 -8.85
CA THR A 71 5.33 2.43 -9.06
C THR A 71 5.63 3.68 -9.89
N GLY A 72 6.91 4.04 -10.05
CA GLY A 72 7.34 5.15 -10.89
C GLY A 72 7.40 4.80 -12.37
N SER A 73 8.01 3.66 -12.70
CA SER A 73 8.11 3.20 -14.09
C SER A 73 6.97 2.27 -14.55
N GLY A 74 6.18 1.75 -13.61
CA GLY A 74 5.19 0.70 -13.86
C GLY A 74 5.80 -0.68 -14.17
N SER A 75 7.12 -0.82 -14.09
CA SER A 75 7.80 -2.08 -14.40
C SER A 75 7.50 -3.14 -13.33
N ALA A 76 7.00 -4.29 -13.76
CA ALA A 76 6.65 -5.41 -12.89
C ALA A 76 7.55 -6.62 -13.14
N TYR A 77 7.95 -7.29 -12.06
CA TYR A 77 8.68 -8.56 -12.08
C TYR A 77 7.91 -9.61 -11.30
N TYR A 78 7.97 -10.86 -11.75
CA TYR A 78 7.23 -11.97 -11.17
C TYR A 78 8.19 -13.11 -10.83
N ALA A 79 7.93 -13.82 -9.74
CA ALA A 79 8.63 -15.06 -9.45
C ALA A 79 8.27 -16.10 -10.52
N SER A 80 9.24 -16.93 -10.90
CA SER A 80 9.11 -17.93 -11.97
C SER A 80 7.88 -18.83 -11.79
N TRP A 81 7.56 -19.19 -10.54
CA TRP A 81 6.45 -20.07 -10.20
C TRP A 81 5.06 -19.39 -10.27
N VAL A 82 4.97 -18.07 -10.37
CA VAL A 82 3.69 -17.33 -10.52
C VAL A 82 3.55 -16.63 -11.86
N ASN A 83 4.61 -16.61 -12.67
CA ASN A 83 4.61 -15.93 -13.95
C ASN A 83 3.48 -16.45 -14.86
N GLY A 84 2.72 -15.53 -15.47
CA GLY A 84 1.55 -15.84 -16.30
C GLY A 84 0.26 -16.19 -15.55
N ARG A 85 0.27 -16.25 -14.21
CA ARG A 85 -0.94 -16.54 -13.39
C ARG A 85 -1.44 -15.35 -12.57
N PHE A 86 -0.60 -14.33 -12.41
CA PHE A 86 -0.90 -13.13 -11.62
C PHE A 86 -0.73 -11.90 -12.49
N THR A 87 -1.57 -10.91 -12.24
CA THR A 87 -1.48 -9.58 -12.84
C THR A 87 -1.35 -8.57 -11.71
N ILE A 88 -0.26 -7.80 -11.69
CA ILE A 88 -0.10 -6.68 -10.77
C ILE A 88 -0.31 -5.36 -11.50
N SER A 89 -1.00 -4.44 -10.84
CA SER A 89 -1.12 -3.04 -11.26
C SER A 89 -0.91 -2.14 -10.05
N SER A 90 -0.35 -0.96 -10.28
CA SER A 90 -0.15 0.05 -9.24
C SER A 90 -0.77 1.37 -9.67
N ASN A 91 -1.43 2.05 -8.74
CA ASN A 91 -1.86 3.44 -8.91
C ASN A 91 -1.10 4.31 -7.91
N THR A 92 -0.50 5.40 -8.41
CA THR A 92 0.38 6.29 -7.65
C THR A 92 -0.37 7.27 -6.73
N ARG A 93 -1.70 7.38 -6.85
CA ARG A 93 -2.52 8.29 -6.04
C ARG A 93 -3.62 7.53 -5.30
N CYS A 94 -3.44 7.36 -3.99
CA CYS A 94 -4.48 6.88 -3.08
C CYS A 94 -5.01 8.05 -2.26
N LEU A 95 -6.21 8.54 -2.57
CA LEU A 95 -6.92 9.50 -1.73
C LEU A 95 -7.67 8.71 -0.65
N CYS A 96 -7.40 8.98 0.62
CA CYS A 96 -8.37 8.71 1.68
C CYS A 96 -9.37 9.86 1.66
N ASN A 97 -10.65 9.53 1.51
CA ASN A 97 -11.73 10.44 1.85
C ASN A 97 -12.09 10.19 3.31
#